data_AF-A0A517ZGR7-F1
#
_entry.id   AF-A0A517ZGR7-F1
#
_cell.length_a   1.000
_cell.length_b   1.000
_cell.length_c   1.000
_cell.angle_alpha   90.00
_cell.angle_beta   90.00
_cell.angle_gamma   90.00
#
_symmetry.space_group_name_H-M   'P 1'
#
loop_
_entity.id
_entity.type
_entity.pdbx_description
1 polymer ?
#
loop_
_entity_poly.entity_id
_entity_poly.type
_entity_poly.pdbx_seq_one_letter_code
_entity_poly.pdbx_strand_id
1 'polypeptide(L)'
;MPKFQFKLETLLNMRLGRRDQCRQALATILSHDAELAAQMQRVVQQRLGQLQELRDLNSSRNMNIDATAARRYYAGQLTSEIAGIEHQQSLVAEQLEICRQTLVKADQDVKALENLKEKQQAEFMQLQEQRAQRELEDSWSATNRDEVPLC
;
A
#
# COMPACT_ATOMS: atom_id res chain seq x y z
N MET A 1 -27.83 -6.18 -28.86
CA MET A 1 -26.96 -4.99 -28.70
C MET A 1 -25.51 -5.42 -28.53
N PRO A 2 -24.57 -4.83 -29.26
CA PRO A 2 -23.15 -5.13 -29.10
C PRO A 2 -22.67 -4.74 -27.69
N LYS A 3 -21.88 -5.61 -27.05
CA LYS A 3 -21.27 -5.34 -25.75
C LYS A 3 -19.90 -4.68 -25.94
N PHE A 4 -19.60 -3.67 -25.13
CA PHE A 4 -18.27 -3.07 -25.09
C PHE A 4 -17.24 -4.11 -24.61
N GLN A 5 -16.10 -4.18 -25.30
CA GLN A 5 -14.98 -5.05 -24.92
C GLN A 5 -13.71 -4.21 -24.90
N PHE A 6 -13.06 -4.16 -23.74
CA PHE A 6 -11.81 -3.43 -23.59
C PHE A 6 -10.63 -4.32 -23.98
N LYS A 7 -9.93 -3.96 -25.07
CA LYS A 7 -8.83 -4.79 -25.61
C LYS A 7 -7.66 -4.98 -24.63
N LEU A 8 -7.50 -4.09 -23.66
CA LEU A 8 -6.42 -4.12 -22.67
C LEU A 8 -6.87 -4.63 -21.29
N GLU A 9 -7.99 -5.36 -21.22
CA GLU A 9 -8.53 -5.86 -19.95
C GLU A 9 -7.56 -6.81 -19.22
N THR A 10 -6.89 -7.70 -19.94
CA THR A 10 -5.86 -8.58 -19.37
C THR A 10 -4.69 -7.78 -18.77
N LEU A 11 -4.28 -6.71 -19.45
CA LEU A 11 -3.20 -5.84 -18.97
C LEU A 11 -3.64 -5.05 -17.71
N LEU A 12 -4.88 -4.56 -17.68
CA LEU A 12 -5.46 -3.90 -16.51
C LEU A 12 -5.50 -4.86 -15.31
N ASN A 13 -5.98 -6.09 -15.49
CA ASN A 13 -6.02 -7.10 -14.43
C ASN A 13 -4.62 -7.44 -13.91
N MET A 14 -3.63 -7.57 -14.79
CA MET A 14 -2.23 -7.78 -14.38
C MET A 14 -1.71 -6.60 -13.53
N ARG A 15 -1.99 -5.35 -13.94
CA ARG A 15 -1.54 -4.14 -13.22
C ARG A 15 -2.24 -4.00 -11.86
N LEU A 16 -3.52 -4.35 -11.78
CA LEU A 16 -4.25 -4.44 -10.51
C LEU A 16 -3.60 -5.46 -9.57
N GLY A 17 -3.30 -6.67 -10.06
CA GLY A 17 -2.59 -7.68 -9.29
C GLY A 17 -1.23 -7.20 -8.78
N ARG A 18 -0.46 -6.51 -9.63
CA ARG A 18 0.82 -5.91 -9.23
C ARG A 18 0.65 -4.85 -8.13
N ARG A 19 -0.34 -3.96 -8.26
CA ARG A 19 -0.66 -2.96 -7.23
C ARG A 19 -1.01 -3.64 -5.91
N ASP A 20 -1.82 -4.68 -5.93
CA ASP A 20 -2.24 -5.40 -4.73
C ASP A 20 -1.06 -6.12 -4.07
N GLN A 21 -0.13 -6.69 -4.86
CA GLN A 21 1.15 -7.20 -4.34
C GLN A 21 1.99 -6.11 -3.66
N CYS A 22 2.09 -4.92 -4.26
CA CYS A 22 2.79 -3.78 -3.64
C CYS A 22 2.14 -3.36 -2.32
N ARG A 23 0.80 -3.38 -2.23
CA ARG A 23 0.07 -3.08 -0.99
C ARG A 23 0.33 -4.12 0.09
N GLN A 24 0.33 -5.40 -0.27
CA GLN A 24 0.66 -6.48 0.66
C GLN A 24 2.10 -6.34 1.18
N ALA A 25 3.07 -6.09 0.28
CA ALA A 25 4.46 -5.87 0.68
C ALA A 25 4.60 -4.68 1.65
N LEU A 26 3.93 -3.56 1.35
CA LEU A 26 3.93 -2.39 2.23
C LEU A 26 3.32 -2.71 3.60
N ALA A 27 2.22 -3.47 3.65
CA ALA A 27 1.60 -3.88 4.90
C ALA A 27 2.54 -4.73 5.77
N THR A 28 3.27 -5.68 5.16
CA THR A 28 4.27 -6.51 5.85
C THR A 28 5.43 -5.68 6.41
N ILE A 29 5.90 -4.68 5.65
CA ILE A 29 6.98 -3.81 6.11
C ILE A 29 6.50 -2.93 7.28
N LEU A 30 5.27 -2.40 7.20
CA LEU A 30 4.69 -1.62 8.28
C LEU A 30 4.47 -2.43 9.56
N SER A 31 4.06 -3.70 9.45
CA SER A 31 3.93 -4.56 10.62
C SER A 31 5.30 -4.83 11.27
N HIS A 32 6.32 -5.10 10.45
CA HIS A 32 7.68 -5.29 10.94
C HIS A 32 8.26 -4.04 11.61
N ASP A 33 8.02 -2.85 11.05
CA ASP A 33 8.42 -1.58 11.67
C ASP A 33 7.75 -1.38 13.04
N ALA A 34 6.45 -1.68 13.16
CA ALA A 34 5.73 -1.61 14.41
C ALA A 34 6.26 -2.61 15.46
N GLU A 35 6.63 -3.83 15.04
CA GLU A 35 7.26 -4.83 15.88
C GLU A 35 8.63 -4.36 16.41
N LEU A 36 9.47 -3.78 15.53
CA LEU A 36 10.76 -3.20 15.93
C LEU A 36 10.59 -2.03 16.90
N ALA A 37 9.60 -1.16 16.67
CA ALA A 37 9.29 -0.07 17.59
C ALA A 37 8.87 -0.58 18.97
N ALA A 38 8.03 -1.63 19.02
CA ALA A 38 7.64 -2.27 20.27
C ALA A 38 8.81 -3.00 20.95
N GLN A 39 9.72 -3.61 20.18
CA GLN A 39 10.95 -4.20 20.72
C GLN A 39 11.87 -3.12 21.31
N MET A 40 12.10 -2.03 20.58
CA MET A 40 12.89 -0.88 21.03
C MET A 40 12.38 -0.37 22.38
N GLN A 41 11.08 -0.12 22.49
CA GLN A 41 10.48 0.34 23.74
C GLN A 41 10.74 -0.63 24.90
N ARG A 42 10.61 -1.94 24.67
CA ARG A 42 10.87 -2.96 25.70
C ARG A 42 12.33 -2.94 26.15
N VAL A 43 13.29 -2.93 25.22
CA VAL A 43 14.73 -2.95 25.53
C VAL A 43 15.16 -1.66 26.24
N VAL A 44 14.64 -0.51 25.81
CA VAL A 44 14.88 0.78 26.48
C VAL A 44 14.35 0.77 27.91
N GLN A 45 13.14 0.26 28.14
CA GLN A 45 12.57 0.15 29.48
C GLN A 45 13.38 -0.81 30.36
N GLN A 46 13.81 -1.95 29.83
CA GLN A 46 14.71 -2.86 30.53
C GLN A 46 16.02 -2.17 30.92
N ARG A 47 16.62 -1.41 30.00
CA ARG A 47 17.87 -0.67 30.25
C ARG A 47 17.69 0.37 31.34
N LEU A 48 16.59 1.12 31.32
CA LEU A 48 16.27 2.10 32.37
C LEU A 48 16.13 1.43 33.73
N GLY A 49 15.41 0.30 33.81
CA GLY A 49 15.29 -0.49 35.03
C GLY A 49 16.65 -0.97 35.56
N GLN A 50 17.52 -1.47 34.68
CA GLN A 50 18.87 -1.92 35.06
C GLN A 50 19.75 -0.78 35.56
N LEU A 51 19.64 0.41 34.96
CA LEU A 51 20.37 1.59 35.44
C LEU A 51 19.86 2.07 36.80
N GLN A 52 18.56 1.93 37.07
CA GLN A 52 17.98 2.26 38.36
C GLN A 52 18.43 1.26 39.44
N GLU A 53 18.36 -0.05 39.17
CA GLU A 53 18.88 -1.09 40.06
C GLU A 53 20.38 -0.87 40.38
N LEU A 54 21.18 -0.50 39.38
CA LEU A 54 22.59 -0.14 39.57
C LEU A 54 22.77 1.06 40.51
N ARG A 55 21.90 2.06 40.41
CA ARG A 55 21.95 3.24 41.29
C ARG A 55 21.62 2.84 42.73
N ASP A 56 20.60 2.01 42.93
CA ASP A 56 20.18 1.54 44.24
C ASP A 56 21.28 0.67 44.90
N LEU A 57 21.90 -0.23 44.13
CA LEU A 57 23.02 -1.06 44.61
C LEU A 57 24.23 -0.22 45.03
N ASN A 58 24.56 0.83 44.29
CA ASN A 58 25.66 1.74 44.64
C ASN A 58 25.37 2.62 45.85
N SER A 59 24.09 2.82 46.20
CA SER A 59 23.68 3.60 47.38
C SER A 59 23.71 2.79 48.69
N SER A 60 23.82 1.46 48.60
CA SER A 60 23.87 0.57 49.75
C SER A 60 25.24 0.59 50.42
N ARG A 61 25.26 0.57 51.77
CA ARG A 61 26.48 0.55 52.59
C ARG A 61 27.33 -0.70 52.37
N ASN A 62 26.71 -1.80 51.92
CA ASN A 62 27.38 -3.05 51.57
C ASN A 62 27.30 -3.26 50.05
N MET A 63 28.19 -2.61 49.31
CA MET A 63 28.28 -2.79 47.86
C MET A 63 28.74 -4.21 47.52
N ASN A 64 27.90 -4.97 46.83
CA ASN A 64 28.29 -6.21 46.20
C ASN A 64 28.89 -5.90 44.81
N ILE A 65 30.22 -6.01 44.71
CA ILE A 65 30.99 -5.68 43.50
C ILE A 65 30.59 -6.60 42.33
N ASP A 66 30.41 -7.90 42.59
CA ASP A 66 30.07 -8.89 41.57
C ASP A 66 28.68 -8.63 40.99
N ALA A 67 27.70 -8.33 41.85
CA ALA A 67 26.36 -7.95 41.43
C ALA A 67 26.37 -6.67 40.58
N THR A 68 27.21 -5.70 40.94
CA THR A 68 27.35 -4.42 40.22
C THR A 68 28.00 -4.63 38.85
N ALA A 69 29.03 -5.47 38.77
CA ALA A 69 29.72 -5.81 37.52
C ALA A 69 28.79 -6.54 36.54
N ALA A 70 28.04 -7.55 37.01
CA ALA A 70 27.09 -8.29 36.19
C ALA A 70 25.99 -7.38 35.61
N ARG A 71 25.46 -6.46 36.42
CA ARG A 71 24.42 -5.52 35.99
C ARG A 71 24.95 -4.49 34.98
N ARG A 72 26.18 -3.99 35.16
CA ARG A 72 26.84 -3.11 34.16
C ARG A 72 27.06 -3.83 32.84
N TYR A 73 27.50 -5.08 32.90
CA TYR A 73 27.69 -5.90 31.70
C TYR A 73 26.37 -6.08 30.94
N TYR A 74 25.29 -6.44 31.64
CA TYR A 74 23.97 -6.58 31.02
C TYR A 74 23.43 -5.26 30.45
N ALA A 75 23.60 -4.13 31.14
CA ALA A 75 23.26 -2.81 30.59
C ALA A 75 24.06 -2.47 29.32
N GLY A 76 25.30 -2.93 29.23
CA GLY A 76 26.12 -2.88 28.02
C GLY A 76 25.52 -3.71 26.89
N GLN A 77 25.12 -4.95 27.16
CA GLN A 77 24.44 -5.80 26.17
C GLN A 77 23.15 -5.15 25.63
N LEU A 78 22.32 -4.59 26.50
CA LEU A 78 21.10 -3.87 26.11
C LEU A 78 21.41 -2.64 25.25
N THR A 79 22.55 -1.97 25.47
CA THR A 79 22.98 -0.84 24.64
C THR A 79 23.33 -1.30 23.22
N SER A 80 24.04 -2.43 23.09
CA SER A 80 24.32 -3.04 21.78
C SER A 80 23.06 -3.52 21.08
N GLU A 81 22.10 -4.07 21.83
CA GLU A 81 20.80 -4.50 21.29
C GLU A 81 20.00 -3.31 20.76
N ILE A 82 19.95 -2.20 21.50
CA ILE A 82 19.33 -0.94 21.05
C ILE A 82 19.95 -0.48 19.73
N ALA A 83 21.28 -0.39 19.66
CA ALA A 83 21.97 0.02 18.43
C ALA A 83 21.66 -0.92 17.25
N GLY A 84 21.52 -2.22 17.50
CA GLY A 84 21.10 -3.20 16.50
C GLY A 84 19.68 -2.94 15.98
N ILE A 85 18.74 -2.66 16.88
CA ILE A 85 17.35 -2.35 16.52
C ILE A 85 17.28 -1.01 15.76
N GLU A 86 18.03 0.02 16.18
CA GLU A 86 18.10 1.31 15.47
C GLU A 86 18.58 1.12 14.03
N HIS A 87 19.60 0.29 13.83
CA HIS A 87 20.08 -0.04 12.48
C HIS A 87 19.04 -0.79 11.65
N GLN A 88 18.31 -1.73 12.26
CA GLN A 88 17.21 -2.42 11.57
C GLN A 88 16.09 -1.46 11.19
N GLN A 89 15.73 -0.52 12.07
CA GLN A 89 14.74 0.51 11.78
C GLN A 89 15.17 1.42 10.62
N SER A 90 16.46 1.80 10.54
CA SER A 90 16.94 2.58 9.39
C SER A 90 16.81 1.82 8.07
N LEU A 91 17.14 0.52 8.06
CA LEU A 91 16.99 -0.32 6.87
C LEU A 91 15.52 -0.48 6.46
N VAL A 92 14.63 -0.67 7.44
CA VAL A 92 13.18 -0.77 7.20
C VAL A 92 12.62 0.55 6.66
N ALA A 93 13.08 1.69 7.17
CA ALA A 93 12.66 3.00 6.68
C ALA A 93 13.04 3.21 5.20
N GLU A 94 14.24 2.81 4.79
CA GLU A 94 14.66 2.84 3.38
C GLU A 94 13.78 1.94 2.50
N GLN A 95 13.50 0.71 2.95
CA GLN A 95 12.62 -0.22 2.23
C GLN A 95 11.20 0.32 2.10
N LEU A 96 10.69 0.96 3.15
CA LEU A 96 9.35 1.53 3.20
C LEU A 96 9.22 2.65 2.15
N GLU A 97 10.24 3.49 2.01
CA GLU A 97 10.26 4.55 1.00
C GLU A 97 10.28 3.99 -0.42
N ILE A 98 11.10 2.96 -0.68
CA ILE A 98 11.10 2.26 -1.97
C ILE A 98 9.73 1.66 -2.27
N CYS A 99 9.09 1.01 -1.29
CA CYS A 99 7.76 0.42 -1.46
C CYS A 99 6.68 1.48 -1.72
N ARG A 100 6.73 2.63 -1.05
CA ARG A 100 5.83 3.77 -1.31
C ARG A 100 5.96 4.26 -2.75
N GLN A 101 7.18 4.51 -3.20
CA GLN A 101 7.42 4.97 -4.57
C GLN A 101 6.97 3.94 -5.61
N THR A 102 7.18 2.64 -5.33
CA THR A 102 6.74 1.55 -6.20
C THR A 102 5.21 1.46 -6.27
N LEU A 103 4.54 1.63 -5.13
CA LEU A 103 3.07 1.64 -5.07
C LEU A 103 2.48 2.81 -5.85
N VAL A 104 3.05 4.02 -5.71
CA VAL A 104 2.62 5.20 -6.47
C VAL A 104 2.70 4.96 -7.98
N LYS A 105 3.80 4.37 -8.47
CA LYS A 105 3.94 4.01 -9.89
C LYS A 105 2.88 2.98 -10.31
N ALA A 106 2.65 1.96 -9.50
CA ALA A 106 1.63 0.94 -9.78
C ALA A 106 0.21 1.54 -9.82
N ASP A 107 -0.12 2.47 -8.92
CA ASP A 107 -1.39 3.18 -8.91
C ASP A 107 -1.54 4.08 -10.16
N GLN A 108 -0.48 4.77 -10.57
CA GLN A 108 -0.48 5.58 -11.80
C GLN A 108 -0.73 4.73 -13.05
N ASP A 109 -0.08 3.57 -13.15
CA ASP A 109 -0.26 2.64 -14.27
C ASP A 109 -1.70 2.12 -14.37
N VAL A 110 -2.29 1.76 -13.23
CA VAL A 110 -3.69 1.32 -13.16
C VAL A 110 -4.63 2.45 -13.58
N LYS A 111 -4.44 3.65 -13.00
CA LYS A 111 -5.28 4.81 -13.29
C LYS A 111 -5.23 5.22 -14.76
N ALA A 112 -4.06 5.12 -15.40
CA ALA A 112 -3.93 5.39 -16.83
C ALA A 112 -4.78 4.44 -17.68
N LEU A 113 -4.82 3.15 -17.34
CA LEU A 113 -5.62 2.16 -18.04
C LEU A 113 -7.12 2.28 -17.75
N GLU A 114 -7.50 2.60 -16.52
CA GLU A 114 -8.89 2.88 -16.14
C GLU A 114 -9.44 4.09 -16.91
N ASN A 115 -8.70 5.20 -16.94
CA ASN A 115 -9.08 6.38 -17.71
C ASN A 115 -9.22 6.07 -19.21
N LEU A 116 -8.33 5.22 -19.76
CA LEU A 116 -8.42 4.81 -21.16
C LEU A 116 -9.67 3.95 -21.43
N LYS A 117 -9.99 3.03 -20.50
CA LYS A 117 -11.20 2.20 -20.57
C LYS A 117 -12.45 3.05 -20.53
N GLU A 118 -12.53 4.00 -19.61
CA GLU A 118 -13.65 4.93 -19.47
C GLU A 118 -13.87 5.76 -20.73
N LYS A 119 -12.80 6.30 -21.32
CA LYS A 119 -12.88 7.05 -22.60
C LYS A 119 -13.43 6.20 -23.73
N GLN A 120 -12.87 5.01 -23.93
CA GLN A 120 -13.34 4.09 -24.98
C GLN A 120 -14.78 3.64 -24.76
N GLN A 121 -15.18 3.46 -23.50
CA GLN A 121 -16.55 3.13 -23.15
C GLN A 121 -17.51 4.28 -23.47
N ALA A 122 -17.14 5.52 -23.15
CA ALA A 122 -17.94 6.69 -23.48
C ALA A 122 -18.11 6.87 -24.99
N GLU A 123 -17.02 6.74 -25.76
CA GLU A 123 -17.05 6.79 -27.23
C GLU A 123 -17.95 5.68 -27.81
N PHE A 124 -17.85 4.46 -27.28
CA PHE A 124 -18.70 3.35 -27.71
C PHE A 124 -20.18 3.63 -27.44
N MET A 125 -20.52 4.16 -26.25
CA MET A 125 -21.91 4.50 -25.90
C MET A 125 -22.47 5.58 -26.83
N GLN A 126 -21.71 6.64 -27.09
CA GLN A 126 -22.11 7.70 -28.04
C GLN A 126 -22.36 7.15 -29.45
N LEU A 127 -21.50 6.25 -29.93
CA LEU A 127 -21.68 5.57 -31.22
C LEU A 127 -22.94 4.69 -31.25
N GLN A 128 -23.27 4.01 -30.15
CA GLN A 128 -24.50 3.21 -30.06
C GLN A 128 -25.75 4.10 -30.06
N GLU A 129 -25.73 5.20 -29.31
CA GLU A 129 -26.84 6.17 -29.29
C GLU A 129 -27.09 6.76 -30.68
N GLN A 130 -26.03 7.19 -31.38
CA GLN A 130 -26.15 7.71 -32.75
C GLN A 130 -26.70 6.67 -33.74
N ARG A 131 -26.32 5.40 -33.61
CA ARG A 131 -26.85 4.31 -34.45
C ARG A 131 -28.31 4.05 -34.15
N ALA A 132 -28.67 3.92 -32.88
CA ALA A 132 -30.04 3.70 -32.45
C ALA A 132 -30.97 4.85 -32.91
N GLN A 133 -30.48 6.09 -32.87
CA GLN A 133 -31.24 7.26 -33.31
C GLN A 133 -31.45 7.26 -34.84
N ARG A 134 -30.42 6.90 -35.62
CA ARG A 134 -30.56 6.72 -37.07
C ARG A 134 -31.54 5.59 -37.42
N GLU A 135 -31.47 4.46 -36.73
CA GLU A 135 -32.41 3.34 -36.93
C GLU A 135 -33.86 3.75 -36.63
N LEU A 136 -34.06 4.59 -35.61
CA LEU A 136 -35.36 5.20 -35.29
C LEU A 136 -35.84 6.15 -36.38
N GLU A 137 -34.98 7.04 -36.88
CA GLU A 137 -35.33 7.96 -37.99
C GLU A 137 -35.66 7.19 -39.28
N ASP A 138 -34.85 6.19 -39.62
CA ASP A 138 -35.05 5.34 -40.80
C ASP A 138 -36.37 4.58 -40.70
N SER A 139 -36.66 3.96 -39.55
CA SER A 139 -37.93 3.26 -39.32
C SER A 139 -39.14 4.19 -39.38
N TRP A 140 -39.09 5.36 -38.74
CA TRP A 140 -40.14 6.39 -38.83
C TRP A 140 -40.39 6.83 -40.28
N SER A 141 -39.33 7.09 -41.04
CA SER A 141 -39.41 7.52 -42.44
C SER A 141 -40.00 6.44 -43.36
N ALA A 142 -39.76 5.16 -43.06
CA ALA A 142 -40.31 4.03 -43.79
C ALA A 142 -41.83 3.91 -43.55
N THR A 143 -42.27 3.96 -42.29
CA THR A 143 -43.71 3.94 -41.95
C THR A 143 -44.48 5.13 -42.55
N ASN A 144 -43.91 6.33 -42.52
CA ASN A 144 -44.59 7.52 -43.05
C ASN A 144 -44.59 7.58 -44.59
N ARG A 145 -43.70 6.85 -45.27
CA ARG A 145 -43.74 6.72 -46.74
C ARG A 145 -44.85 5.79 -47.22
N ASP A 146 -45.19 4.78 -46.43
CA ASP A 146 -46.29 3.86 -46.73
C ASP A 146 -47.68 4.49 -46.46
N GLU A 147 -47.74 5.61 -45.72
CA GLU A 147 -48.97 6.35 -45.43
C GLU A 147 -49.32 7.46 -46.44
N VAL A 148 -48.54 7.67 -47.50
CA VAL A 148 -48.91 8.64 -48.57
C VAL A 148 -50.00 8.03 -49.45
N PRO A 149 -51.27 8.50 -49.37
CA PRO A 149 -52.31 7.99 -50.25
C PRO A 149 -52.06 8.53 -51.65
N LEU A 150 -52.08 7.64 -52.64
CA LEU A 150 -52.18 8.00 -54.06
C LEU A 150 -53.43 8.88 -54.26
N CYS A 151 -53.24 10.18 -54.47
CA CYS A 151 -54.21 11.11 -55.05
C CYS A 151 -53.46 12.11 -55.93
#